data_AF-A0A6F8TH34-F1
#
_entry.id   AF-A0A6F8TH34-F1
#
_cell.length_a   1.000
_cell.length_b   1.000
_cell.length_c   1.000
_cell.angle_alpha   90.00
_cell.angle_beta   90.00
_cell.angle_gamma   90.00
#
_symmetry.space_group_name_H-M   'P 1'
#
loop_
_entity.id
_entity.type
_entity.pdbx_description
1 polymer ?
#
loop_
_entity_poly.entity_id
_entity_poly.type
_entity_poly.pdbx_seq_one_letter_code
_entity_poly.pdbx_strand_id
1 'polypeptide(L)'
;MIRKAIKGTEFKLKYNFINFEECLNQFNKEKSVHIDLSLMPKFKNEDEFILWLAGFIERMTIGGKEKLPPISNYIPKGFKIDQAEIPVAAEPSKEENAEMIINYFKSEDFIKNNKISS
;
A
#
# COMPACT_ATOMS: atom_id res chain seq x y z
N MET A 1 16.96 16.59 -10.01
CA MET A 1 15.72 16.98 -10.73
C MET A 1 14.61 17.43 -9.78
N ILE A 2 14.14 16.63 -8.81
CA ILE A 2 13.06 17.02 -7.88
C ILE A 2 13.39 18.24 -7.00
N ARG A 3 14.59 18.29 -6.38
CA ARG A 3 15.01 19.43 -5.56
C ARG A 3 15.01 20.76 -6.32
N LYS A 4 15.22 20.72 -7.64
CA LYS A 4 15.16 21.90 -8.52
C LYS A 4 13.71 22.30 -8.80
N ALA A 5 12.81 21.33 -8.95
CA ALA A 5 11.38 21.55 -9.21
C ALA A 5 10.66 22.15 -7.99
N ILE A 6 10.99 21.73 -6.77
CA ILE A 6 10.38 22.27 -5.54
C ILE A 6 11.05 23.54 -5.03
N LYS A 7 12.16 23.98 -5.64
CA LYS A 7 12.90 25.17 -5.20
C LYS A 7 12.04 26.42 -5.38
N GLY A 8 11.83 27.17 -4.30
CA GLY A 8 10.98 28.37 -4.31
C GLY A 8 9.49 28.08 -4.08
N THR A 9 9.12 26.82 -3.86
CA THR A 9 7.78 26.44 -3.40
C THR A 9 7.77 26.23 -1.88
N GLU A 10 6.58 26.09 -1.31
CA GLU A 10 6.37 25.70 0.08
C GLU A 10 6.69 24.23 0.38
N PHE A 11 6.88 23.40 -0.66
CA PHE A 11 7.15 21.98 -0.52
C PHE A 11 8.59 21.71 -0.09
N LYS A 12 8.73 20.79 0.87
CA LYS A 12 10.01 20.23 1.34
C LYS A 12 9.93 18.72 1.30
N LEU A 13 11.05 18.05 1.01
CA LEU A 13 11.13 16.59 1.13
C LEU A 13 11.18 16.20 2.61
N LYS A 14 10.41 15.18 3.02
CA LYS A 14 10.48 14.61 4.38
C LYS A 14 11.85 14.03 4.67
N TYR A 15 12.43 13.39 3.66
CA TYR A 15 13.68 12.66 3.77
C TYR A 15 14.69 13.28 2.80
N ASN A 16 15.86 13.65 3.32
CA ASN A 16 16.91 14.22 2.49
C ASN A 16 17.60 13.19 1.60
N PHE A 17 17.62 11.94 2.06
CA PHE A 17 18.20 10.83 1.37
C PHE A 17 17.31 9.61 1.60
N ILE A 18 17.11 8.82 0.55
CA ILE A 18 16.31 7.59 0.60
C ILE A 18 17.22 6.50 0.06
N ASN A 19 17.58 5.55 0.92
CA ASN A 19 18.27 4.34 0.50
C ASN A 19 17.23 3.30 0.09
N PHE A 20 16.94 3.22 -1.21
CA PHE A 20 15.93 2.28 -1.72
C PHE A 20 16.32 0.81 -1.49
N GLU A 21 17.61 0.49 -1.53
CA GLU A 21 18.11 -0.87 -1.31
C GLU A 21 17.84 -1.32 0.13
N GLU A 22 18.07 -0.45 1.10
CA GLU A 22 17.73 -0.69 2.51
C GLU A 22 16.21 -0.79 2.73
N CYS A 23 15.43 0.08 2.07
CA CYS A 23 13.97 0.08 2.16
C CYS A 23 13.34 -1.23 1.65
N LEU A 24 13.92 -1.83 0.61
CA LEU A 24 13.42 -3.05 -0.02
C LEU A 24 13.93 -4.32 0.66
N ASN A 25 15.18 -4.33 1.13
CA ASN A 25 15.82 -5.55 1.62
C ASN A 25 15.63 -5.83 3.12
N GLN A 26 15.32 -4.81 3.94
CA GLN A 26 15.23 -4.99 5.40
C GLN A 26 13.78 -4.99 5.89
N PHE A 27 13.11 -6.14 5.87
CA PHE A 27 11.73 -6.26 6.38
C PHE A 27 11.60 -6.07 7.91
N ASN A 28 12.67 -6.30 8.68
CA ASN A 28 12.62 -6.48 10.14
C ASN A 28 13.46 -5.48 10.96
N LYS A 29 14.02 -4.43 10.34
CA LYS A 29 14.76 -3.38 11.07
C LYS A 29 13.95 -2.09 11.09
N GLU A 30 14.20 -1.27 12.11
CA GLU A 30 13.63 0.07 12.28
C GLU A 30 14.01 0.94 11.06
N LYS A 31 13.15 0.97 10.04
CA LYS A 31 13.41 1.70 8.81
C LYS A 31 13.32 3.20 9.10
N SER A 32 14.33 3.96 8.67
CA SER A 32 14.26 5.43 8.67
C SER A 32 13.15 5.96 7.74
N VAL A 33 12.81 5.20 6.70
CA VAL A 33 11.74 5.51 5.74
C VAL A 33 10.95 4.23 5.43
N HIS A 34 9.67 4.21 5.76
CA HIS A 34 8.77 3.12 5.37
C HIS A 34 8.16 3.41 3.99
N ILE A 35 8.66 2.72 2.97
CA ILE A 35 8.16 2.81 1.59
C ILE A 35 7.42 1.53 1.27
N ASP A 36 6.11 1.63 1.05
CA ASP A 36 5.29 0.52 0.57
C ASP A 36 5.05 0.67 -0.94
N LEU A 37 5.64 -0.24 -1.72
CA LEU A 37 5.46 -0.33 -3.17
C LEU A 37 4.58 -1.51 -3.59
N SER A 38 4.09 -2.31 -2.63
CA SER A 38 3.28 -3.50 -2.94
C SER A 38 1.97 -3.14 -3.66
N LEU A 39 1.46 -1.94 -3.37
CA LEU A 39 0.24 -1.38 -3.96
C LEU A 39 0.49 -0.53 -5.21
N MET A 40 1.71 -0.52 -5.76
CA MET A 40 2.00 0.26 -6.96
C MET A 40 1.24 -0.32 -8.16
N PRO A 41 0.30 0.44 -8.76
CA PRO A 41 -0.47 -0.04 -9.89
C PRO A 41 0.40 -0.10 -11.15
N LYS A 42 -0.05 -0.89 -12.13
CA LYS A 42 0.60 -0.93 -13.45
C LYS A 42 0.39 0.42 -14.14
N PHE A 43 1.44 0.94 -14.76
CA PHE A 43 1.38 2.20 -15.50
C PHE A 43 0.29 2.23 -16.60
N LYS A 44 -0.12 1.07 -17.11
CA LYS A 44 -1.23 0.94 -18.07
C LYS A 44 -2.57 1.47 -17.50
N ASN A 45 -2.75 1.42 -16.19
CA ASN A 45 -3.90 1.99 -15.50
C ASN A 45 -3.55 3.41 -15.06
N GLU A 46 -3.61 4.34 -16.01
CA GLU A 46 -3.10 5.72 -15.84
C GLU A 46 -3.76 6.43 -14.65
N ASP A 47 -5.09 6.34 -14.51
CA ASP A 47 -5.83 7.00 -13.43
C ASP A 47 -5.42 6.49 -12.03
N GLU A 48 -5.38 5.16 -11.86
CA GLU A 48 -4.94 4.54 -10.61
C GLU A 48 -3.49 4.89 -10.29
N PHE A 49 -2.63 4.92 -11.32
CA PHE A 49 -1.23 5.27 -11.18
C PHE A 49 -1.03 6.72 -10.78
N ILE A 50 -1.75 7.66 -11.38
CA ILE A 50 -1.71 9.08 -11.02
C ILE A 50 -2.19 9.26 -9.58
N LEU A 51 -3.28 8.62 -9.18
CA LEU A 51 -3.82 8.73 -7.83
C LEU A 51 -2.84 8.15 -6.79
N TRP A 52 -2.28 6.97 -7.06
CA TRP A 52 -1.26 6.36 -6.21
C TRP A 52 -0.01 7.25 -6.11
N LEU A 53 0.46 7.81 -7.23
CA LEU A 53 1.63 8.69 -7.28
C LEU A 53 1.40 10.00 -6.52
N ALA A 54 0.21 10.58 -6.62
CA ALA A 54 -0.16 11.78 -5.86
C ALA A 54 -0.06 11.52 -4.35
N GLY A 55 -0.65 10.42 -3.87
CA GLY A 55 -0.55 9.99 -2.48
C GLY A 55 0.87 9.65 -2.06
N PHE A 56 1.67 9.06 -2.96
CA PHE A 56 3.08 8.79 -2.73
C PHE A 56 3.89 10.08 -2.53
N ILE A 57 3.72 11.08 -3.40
CA ILE A 57 4.40 12.38 -3.29
C ILE A 57 3.98 13.10 -2.01
N GLU A 58 2.69 13.08 -1.64
CA GLU A 58 2.19 13.63 -0.37
C GLU A 58 2.85 12.94 0.84
N ARG A 59 3.01 11.62 0.79
CA ARG A 59 3.73 10.88 1.84
C ARG A 59 5.20 11.24 1.90
N MET A 60 5.85 11.57 0.79
CA MET A 60 7.28 11.89 0.75
C MET A 60 7.62 13.38 0.95
N THR A 61 6.62 14.26 0.98
CA THR A 61 6.79 15.71 1.11
C THR A 61 6.04 16.30 2.32
N ILE A 62 6.49 17.46 2.78
CA ILE A 62 5.82 18.31 3.79
C ILE A 62 5.61 19.69 3.16
N GLY A 63 4.59 20.40 3.63
CA GLY A 63 4.19 21.71 3.10
C GLY A 63 3.08 21.57 2.07
N GLY A 64 2.65 22.69 1.50
CA GLY A 64 1.45 22.74 0.69
C GLY A 64 0.21 23.07 1.51
N LYS A 65 -0.92 23.28 0.81
CA LYS A 65 -2.22 23.54 1.43
C LYS A 65 -2.64 22.40 2.35
N GLU A 66 -3.26 22.74 3.48
CA GLU A 66 -3.76 21.77 4.44
C GLU A 66 -4.68 20.74 3.79
N LYS A 67 -4.63 19.52 4.33
CA LYS A 67 -5.48 18.41 3.89
C LYS A 67 -6.92 18.89 3.80
N LEU A 68 -7.55 18.59 2.65
CA LEU A 68 -8.99 18.75 2.51
C LEU A 68 -9.64 18.03 3.71
N PRO A 69 -10.63 18.66 4.38
CA PRO A 69 -11.25 18.05 5.52
C PRO A 69 -11.82 16.67 5.13
N PRO A 70 -11.85 15.71 6.06
CA PRO A 70 -12.37 14.37 5.79
C PRO A 70 -13.69 14.44 5.02
N ILE A 71 -13.82 13.61 3.97
CA ILE A 71 -15.02 13.57 3.13
C ILE A 71 -16.26 13.30 3.99
N SER A 72 -16.11 12.60 5.12
CA SER A 72 -17.15 12.38 6.12
C SER A 72 -17.87 13.65 6.56
N ASN A 73 -17.19 14.80 6.57
CA ASN A 73 -17.78 16.08 6.94
C ASN A 73 -18.76 16.63 5.88
N TYR A 74 -18.66 16.13 4.65
CA TYR A 74 -19.55 16.46 3.54
C TYR A 74 -20.65 15.41 3.33
N ILE A 75 -20.62 14.30 4.08
CA ILE A 75 -21.67 13.29 4.05
C ILE A 75 -22.87 13.82 4.84
N PRO A 76 -24.07 13.94 4.24
CA PRO A 76 -25.28 14.34 4.96
C PRO A 76 -25.53 13.42 6.16
N LYS A 77 -25.93 13.97 7.31
CA LYS A 77 -26.17 13.22 8.56
C LYS A 77 -27.20 12.09 8.45
N GLY A 78 -27.99 12.07 7.37
CA GLY A 78 -28.97 11.02 7.06
C GLY A 78 -28.51 9.99 6.02
N PHE A 79 -27.29 10.11 5.47
CA PHE A 79 -26.78 9.14 4.51
C PHE A 79 -26.43 7.84 5.23
N LYS A 80 -27.25 6.81 4.98
CA LYS A 80 -27.04 5.45 5.45
C LYS A 80 -26.53 4.67 4.24
N ILE A 81 -25.30 4.17 4.32
CA ILE A 81 -24.83 3.17 3.36
C ILE A 81 -25.51 1.88 3.81
N ASP A 82 -26.60 1.54 3.15
CA ASP A 82 -27.20 0.22 3.32
C ASP A 82 -26.20 -0.78 2.74
N GLN A 83 -25.50 -1.50 3.62
CA GLN A 83 -24.47 -2.49 3.25
C GLN A 83 -24.99 -3.60 2.30
N ALA A 84 -26.31 -3.65 2.07
CA ALA A 84 -26.97 -4.54 1.14
C ALA A 84 -26.82 -4.14 -0.35
N GLU A 85 -26.45 -2.89 -0.67
CA GLU A 85 -26.40 -2.39 -2.06
C GLU A 85 -24.98 -2.20 -2.60
N ILE A 86 -23.94 -2.37 -1.79
CA ILE A 86 -22.59 -2.55 -2.33
C ILE A 86 -22.65 -3.89 -3.08
N PRO A 87 -22.36 -3.95 -4.39
CA PRO A 87 -22.12 -5.24 -5.02
C PRO A 87 -20.85 -5.78 -4.35
N VAL A 88 -21.05 -6.56 -3.29
CA VAL A 88 -20.05 -7.48 -2.79
C VAL A 88 -19.76 -8.33 -4.00
N ALA A 89 -18.65 -8.03 -4.68
CA ALA A 89 -18.08 -8.92 -5.67
C ALA A 89 -18.18 -10.31 -5.04
N ALA A 90 -18.93 -11.20 -5.71
CA ALA A 90 -19.35 -12.48 -5.19
C ALA A 90 -18.25 -13.06 -4.29
N GLU A 91 -18.61 -13.53 -3.08
CA GLU A 91 -17.66 -14.26 -2.25
C GLU A 91 -16.86 -15.20 -3.16
N PRO A 92 -15.52 -15.10 -3.21
CA PRO A 92 -14.73 -15.96 -4.07
C PRO A 92 -15.11 -17.38 -3.70
N SER A 93 -15.78 -18.06 -4.63
CA SER A 93 -16.26 -19.42 -4.47
C SER A 93 -15.08 -20.25 -4.00
N LYS A 94 -15.11 -20.74 -2.75
CA LYS A 94 -14.02 -21.47 -2.06
C LYS A 94 -12.97 -21.96 -3.05
N GLU A 95 -11.96 -21.11 -3.28
CA GLU A 95 -11.05 -21.32 -4.38
C GLU A 95 -10.24 -22.58 -4.06
N GLU A 96 -10.21 -23.54 -4.98
CA GLU A 96 -9.36 -24.75 -4.89
C GLU A 96 -7.92 -24.39 -4.46
N ASN A 97 -7.47 -23.19 -4.83
CA ASN A 97 -6.20 -22.58 -4.44
C ASN A 97 -6.00 -22.48 -2.91
N ALA A 98 -7.03 -22.10 -2.14
CA ALA A 98 -6.94 -21.98 -0.69
C ALA A 98 -6.75 -23.36 -0.02
N GLU A 99 -7.45 -24.38 -0.52
CA GLU A 99 -7.30 -25.75 -0.03
C GLU A 99 -5.96 -26.36 -0.44
N MET A 100 -5.46 -26.05 -1.64
CA MET A 100 -4.12 -26.42 -2.08
C MET A 100 -3.03 -25.85 -1.17
N ILE A 101 -3.15 -24.58 -0.77
CA ILE A 101 -2.19 -23.92 0.13
C ILE A 101 -2.20 -24.62 1.49
N ILE A 102 -3.38 -24.86 2.06
CA ILE A 102 -3.53 -25.54 3.36
C ILE A 102 -2.97 -26.97 3.29
N ASN A 103 -3.23 -27.71 2.21
CA ASN A 103 -2.74 -29.08 2.04
C ASN A 103 -1.23 -29.14 1.86
N TYR A 104 -0.62 -28.17 1.16
CA TYR A 104 0.83 -28.08 1.03
C TYR A 104 1.53 -27.95 2.39
N PHE A 105 1.04 -27.05 3.27
CA PHE A 105 1.62 -26.88 4.60
C PHE A 105 1.40 -28.07 5.54
N LYS A 106 0.40 -28.91 5.26
CA LYS A 106 0.14 -30.17 5.97
C LYS A 106 0.87 -31.37 5.37
N SER A 107 1.48 -31.22 4.20
CA SER A 107 2.14 -32.32 3.50
C SER A 107 3.40 -32.79 4.24
N GLU A 108 3.73 -34.08 4.10
CA GLU A 108 4.95 -34.63 4.68
C GLU A 108 6.21 -33.98 4.11
N ASP A 109 6.18 -33.53 2.86
CA ASP A 109 7.33 -32.90 2.19
C ASP A 109 7.69 -31.57 2.85
N PHE A 110 6.68 -30.74 3.17
CA PHE A 110 6.87 -29.48 3.89
C PHE A 110 7.44 -29.73 5.30
N ILE A 111 6.89 -30.73 6.00
CA ILE A 111 7.31 -31.07 7.36
C ILE A 111 8.71 -31.70 7.39
N LYS A 112 9.07 -32.56 6.44
CA LYS A 112 10.41 -33.17 6.35
C LYS A 112 11.48 -32.12 6.04
N ASN A 113 11.20 -31.21 5.10
CA ASN A 113 12.15 -30.16 4.73
C ASN A 113 12.37 -29.13 5.86
N ASN A 114 11.36 -28.89 6.71
CA ASN A 114 11.49 -27.96 7.84
C ASN A 114 11.87 -28.63 9.17
N LYS A 115 11.90 -29.97 9.26
CA LYS A 115 12.36 -30.70 10.47
C LYS A 115 13.87 -30.91 10.55
N ILE A 116 14.66 -30.44 9.58
CA ILE A 116 16.12 -30.63 9.55
C ILE A 116 16.87 -29.53 10.35
N SER A 117 16.18 -28.81 11.24
CA SER A 117 16.84 -27.95 12.22
C SER A 117 16.13 -28.01 13.57
N SER A 118 16.36 -29.09 14.30
CA SER A 118 16.30 -29.11 15.77
C SER A 118 17.37 -30.06 16.29
#